data_AF-A0A969E249-F1
#
_entry.id   AF-A0A969E249-F1
#
_cell.length_a   1.000
_cell.length_b   1.000
_cell.length_c   1.000
_cell.angle_alpha   90.00
_cell.angle_beta   90.00
_cell.angle_gamma   90.00
#
_symmetry.space_group_name_H-M   'P 1'
#
loop_
_entity.id
_entity.type
_entity.pdbx_description
1 polymer ?
#
loop_
_entity_poly.entity_id
_entity_poly.type
_entity_poly.pdbx_seq_one_letter_code
_entity_poly.pdbx_strand_id
1 'polypeptide(L)' 'MKIMILLIVLSLLIAVGFLIAFFWATQAGQFDDDYTPSVRILFDDEN' A
#
# COMPACT_ATOMS: atom_id res chain seq x y z
N MET A 1 11.83 32.24 8.15
CA MET A 1 12.40 31.06 8.84
C MET A 1 11.35 30.16 9.48
N LYS A 2 10.38 30.66 10.28
CA LYS A 2 9.31 29.84 10.87
C LYS A 2 8.51 28.99 9.86
N ILE A 3 8.10 29.58 8.73
CA ILE A 3 7.36 28.87 7.67
C ILE A 3 8.19 27.72 7.07
N MET A 4 9.48 27.95 6.81
CA MET A 4 10.36 26.94 6.24
C MET A 4 10.47 25.70 7.15
N ILE A 5 10.63 25.92 8.46
CA ILE A 5 10.67 24.82 9.44
C ILE A 5 9.35 24.06 9.46
N LEU A 6 8.21 24.76 9.42
CA LEU A 6 6.89 24.12 9.34
C LEU A 6 6.73 23.26 8.08
N LEU A 7 7.17 23.75 6.93
CA LEU A 7 7.10 23.02 5.67
C LEU A 7 7.99 21.77 5.67
N ILE A 8 9.17 21.84 6.28
CA ILE A 8 10.08 20.70 6.43
C ILE A 8 9.45 19.61 7.31
N VAL A 9 8.86 19.99 8.44
CA VAL A 9 8.21 19.01 9.33
C VAL A 9 6.99 18.39 8.65
N LEU A 10 6.19 19.21 7.94
CA LEU A 10 5.02 18.73 7.23
C LEU A 10 5.40 17.76 6.10
N SER A 11 6.44 18.06 5.32
CA SER A 11 6.90 17.16 4.26
C SER A 11 7.45 15.84 4.82
N LEU A 12 8.18 15.88 5.94
CA LEU A 12 8.63 14.69 6.66
C LEU A 12 7.46 13.83 7.15
N LEU A 13 6.42 14.45 7.74
CA LEU A 13 5.21 13.74 8.17
C LEU A 13 4.52 13.03 7.00
N ILE A 14 4.37 13.72 5.87
CA ILE A 14 3.75 13.14 4.67
C ILE A 14 4.61 11.98 4.14
N ALA A 15 5.93 12.14 4.08
CA ALA A 15 6.84 11.10 3.59
C ALA A 15 6.78 9.84 4.48
N VAL A 16 6.81 10.00 5.80
CA VAL A 16 6.68 8.88 6.75
C VAL A 16 5.30 8.23 6.67
N GLY A 17 4.23 9.04 6.56
CA GLY A 17 2.87 8.53 6.37
C GLY A 17 2.74 7.69 5.11
N PHE A 18 3.32 8.15 4.00
CA PHE A 18 3.35 7.40 2.74
C PHE A 18 4.14 6.09 2.88
N LEU A 19 5.29 6.12 3.58
CA LEU A 19 6.09 4.92 3.82
C LEU A 19 5.34 3.87 4.65
N ILE A 20 4.64 4.28 5.70
CA ILE A 20 3.81 3.38 6.52
C ILE A 20 2.66 2.80 5.68
N ALA A 21 1.97 3.64 4.91
CA ALA A 21 0.90 3.19 4.03
C ALA A 21 1.41 2.19 2.98
N PHE A 22 2.61 2.42 2.44
CA PHE A 22 3.27 1.52 1.50
C PHE A 22 3.50 0.13 2.12
N PHE A 23 4.10 0.05 3.32
CA PHE A 23 4.31 -1.24 3.98
C PHE A 23 3.01 -1.93 4.37
N TRP A 24 1.98 -1.17 4.78
CA TRP A 24 0.67 -1.74 5.07
C TRP A 24 0.02 -2.33 3.81
N ALA A 25 0.09 -1.61 2.69
CA ALA A 25 -0.45 -2.08 1.41
C ALA A 25 0.30 -3.31 0.88
N THR A 26 1.62 -3.36 1.02
CA THR A 26 2.41 -4.53 0.56
C THR A 26 2.23 -5.75 1.44
N GLN A 27 1.94 -5.58 2.73
CA GLN A 27 1.64 -6.69 3.63
C GLN A 27 0.18 -7.17 3.56
N ALA A 28 -0.73 -6.43 2.91
CA ALA A 28 -2.15 -6.77 2.82
C ALA A 28 -2.47 -7.97 1.89
N GLY A 29 -1.47 -8.75 1.46
CA GLY A 29 -1.66 -9.93 0.61
C GLY A 29 -2.21 -9.62 -0.79
N GLN A 30 -2.24 -8.34 -1.20
CA GLN A 30 -2.71 -7.92 -2.53
C GLN A 30 -1.86 -8.53 -3.66
N PHE A 31 -0.61 -8.87 -3.35
CA PHE A 31 0.33 -9.50 -4.27
C PHE A 31 0.33 -11.02 -4.20
N ASP A 32 -0.44 -11.63 -3.30
CA ASP A 32 -0.58 -13.10 -3.21
C ASP A 32 -1.52 -13.64 -4.30
N ASP A 33 -2.16 -12.75 -5.06
CA ASP A 33 -2.98 -13.08 -6.22
C ASP A 33 -2.10 -13.33 -7.47
N ASP A 34 -1.45 -14.50 -7.51
CA ASP A 34 -0.64 -14.94 -8.66
C ASP A 34 -1.49 -15.25 -9.92
N TYR A 35 -2.80 -15.42 -9.75
CA TYR A 35 -3.74 -15.81 -10.81
C TYR A 35 -4.98 -14.93 -10.81
N THR A 36 -5.10 -14.06 -11.82
CA THR A 36 -6.23 -13.16 -12.04
C THR A 36 -7.56 -13.79 -11.63
N PRO A 37 -8.43 -13.07 -10.90
CA PRO A 37 -9.68 -13.62 -10.33
C PRO A 37 -10.60 -14.28 -11.36
N SER A 38 -10.53 -13.89 -12.63
CA SER A 38 -11.30 -14.50 -13.72
C SER A 38 -10.91 -15.94 -14.05
N VAL A 39 -9.70 -16.38 -13.70
CA VAL A 39 -9.23 -17.75 -13.91
C VAL A 39 -9.51 -18.60 -12.67
N ARG A 40 -9.31 -18.03 -11.46
CA ARG A 40 -9.61 -18.70 -10.18
C ARG A 40 -11.05 -19.20 -10.09
N ILE A 41 -12.01 -18.36 -10.48
CA ILE A 41 -13.45 -18.71 -10.44
C ILE A 41 -13.82 -19.93 -11.30
N LEU A 42 -13.00 -20.27 -12.31
CA LEU A 42 -13.23 -21.45 -13.15
C LEU A 42 -12.78 -22.76 -12.47
N PHE A 43 -11.93 -22.66 -11.45
CA PHE A 43 -11.36 -23.80 -10.73
C PHE A 43 -11.78 -23.85 -9.26
N ASP A 44 -12.50 -22.83 -8.76
CA ASP A 44 -13.03 -22.79 -7.39
C ASP A 44 -14.15 -23.83 -7.15
N ASP A 45 -14.80 -24.34 -8.21
CA ASP A 45 -15.89 -25.34 -8.13
C ASP A 45 -15.39 -26.81 -8.09
N GLU A 46 -14.07 -27.07 -8.12
CA GLU A 46 -13.49 -28.42 -8.17
C GLU A 46 -13.19 -29.08 -6.80
N ASN A 47 -13.72 -28.55 -5.68
CA ASN A 47 -13.66 -29.19 -4.35
C ASN A 47 -15.03 -29.35 -3.68
#